data_AF-A0A835LAR7-F1
#
_entry.id   AF-A0A835LAR7-F1
#
_cell.length_a   1.000
_cell.length_b   1.000
_cell.length_c   1.000
_cell.angle_alpha   90.00
_cell.angle_beta   90.00
_cell.angle_gamma   90.00
#
_symmetry.space_group_name_H-M   'P 1'
#
loop_
_entity.id
_entity.type
_entity.pdbx_description
1 polymer ?
#
loop_
_entity_poly.entity_id
_entity_poly.type
_entity_poly.pdbx_seq_one_letter_code
_entity_poly.pdbx_strand_id
1 'polypeptide(L)'
;MEFDLENPLTGIVEHQPDTIPSLFTSELDHMPCKDFNISIRLESISLILHAQYSGNLDRSVAYLAINYLDRFISKQKLPGEEQFIFDSQTIERAELMILGALKWRMRSITPFSFIHFFLSLFKLQDPLLQHALKARASDIIYKSQHEIKLLKFRPSIVTASALLEASHELFPLQFSSFRNTICSCSYVNNEKLMECGDVMNDMVMDGYDSVIENVSSSHTPVNVLDQHWSSSESDMTTSTVTTGCMRSERDLKRRKISDFCGNKTFQFSQIQHC
;
A
#
# COMPACT_ATOMS: atom_id res chain seq x y z
N MET A 1 16.35 -12.42 -11.68
CA MET A 1 16.31 -11.09 -12.34
C MET A 1 15.69 -10.15 -11.32
N GLU A 2 16.33 -9.02 -11.05
CA GLU A 2 15.84 -8.04 -10.08
C GLU A 2 14.92 -7.04 -10.79
N PHE A 3 13.79 -6.71 -10.17
CA PHE A 3 12.77 -5.84 -10.76
C PHE A 3 12.92 -4.41 -10.25
N ASP A 4 13.82 -3.66 -10.89
CA ASP A 4 14.01 -2.23 -10.60
C ASP A 4 12.76 -1.43 -11.03
N LEU A 5 12.00 -0.96 -10.03
CA LEU A 5 10.82 -0.10 -10.22
C LEU A 5 11.19 1.37 -10.48
N GLU A 6 12.39 1.77 -10.07
CA GLU A 6 12.91 3.14 -10.17
C GLU A 6 13.52 3.39 -11.55
N ASN A 7 14.17 2.38 -12.15
CA ASN A 7 14.73 2.42 -13.51
C ASN A 7 14.22 1.27 -14.42
N PRO A 8 12.90 1.22 -14.74
CA PRO A 8 12.35 0.24 -15.68
C PRO A 8 12.92 0.38 -17.10
N LEU A 9 13.52 1.54 -17.43
CA LEU A 9 14.06 1.91 -18.74
C LEU A 9 15.60 2.05 -18.70
N THR A 10 16.26 1.04 -18.12
CA THR A 10 17.72 0.85 -17.89
C THR A 10 18.69 1.04 -19.07
N GLY A 11 18.23 1.56 -20.22
CA GLY A 11 19.07 1.96 -21.36
C GLY A 11 18.85 3.39 -21.86
N ILE A 12 18.03 4.21 -21.17
CA ILE A 12 17.64 5.57 -21.59
C ILE A 12 18.00 6.65 -20.56
N VAL A 13 18.08 6.29 -19.27
CA VAL A 13 18.10 7.26 -18.15
C VAL A 13 19.45 7.94 -17.93
N GLU A 14 20.58 7.28 -18.17
CA GLU A 14 21.86 7.74 -17.62
C GLU A 14 22.52 8.92 -18.37
N HIS A 15 22.20 9.16 -19.65
CA HIS A 15 23.01 10.03 -20.51
C HIS A 15 22.25 11.00 -21.47
N GLN A 16 20.92 11.15 -21.41
CA GLN A 16 20.21 12.12 -22.27
C GLN A 16 19.29 13.09 -21.50
N PRO A 17 19.32 14.41 -21.82
CA PRO A 17 18.47 15.40 -21.16
C PRO A 17 16.98 15.26 -21.54
N ASP A 18 16.68 14.67 -22.70
CA ASP A 18 15.32 14.47 -23.23
C ASP A 18 14.55 13.33 -22.54
N THR A 19 15.20 12.59 -21.62
CA THR A 19 14.60 11.44 -20.93
C THR A 19 13.52 11.84 -19.92
N ILE A 20 13.60 13.03 -19.29
CA ILE A 20 12.58 13.47 -18.33
C ILE A 20 11.24 13.82 -19.01
N PRO A 21 11.18 14.69 -20.05
CA PRO A 21 9.93 14.97 -20.76
C PRO A 21 9.28 13.71 -21.36
N SER A 22 10.10 12.78 -21.88
CA SER A 22 9.60 11.54 -22.49
C SER A 22 9.08 10.53 -21.46
N LEU A 23 9.68 10.44 -20.26
CA LEU A 23 9.13 9.66 -19.14
C LEU A 23 7.74 10.18 -18.72
N PHE A 24 7.61 11.49 -18.50
CA PHE A 24 6.32 12.12 -18.18
C PHE A 24 5.30 11.94 -19.30
N THR A 25 5.69 12.06 -20.58
CA THR A 25 4.76 11.83 -21.71
C THR A 25 4.29 10.37 -21.76
N SER A 26 5.18 9.42 -21.48
CA SER A 26 4.93 7.98 -21.66
C SER A 26 4.12 7.33 -20.54
N GLU A 27 4.02 7.93 -19.35
CA GLU A 27 3.36 7.30 -18.19
C GLU A 27 1.88 6.93 -18.44
N LEU A 28 1.19 7.65 -19.33
CA LEU A 28 -0.20 7.38 -19.71
C LEU A 28 -0.37 6.01 -20.40
N ASP A 29 0.62 5.55 -21.16
CA ASP A 29 0.62 4.23 -21.82
C ASP A 29 0.79 3.06 -20.81
N HIS A 30 1.01 3.38 -19.53
CA HIS A 30 1.20 2.45 -18.42
C HIS A 30 0.11 2.55 -17.34
N MET A 31 -0.87 3.44 -17.49
CA MET A 31 -2.07 3.47 -16.64
C MET A 31 -3.10 2.40 -17.06
N PRO A 32 -3.96 1.93 -16.14
CA PRO A 32 -5.17 1.18 -16.48
C PRO A 32 -6.23 2.10 -17.10
N CYS A 33 -7.19 1.52 -17.82
CA CYS A 33 -8.43 2.25 -18.16
C CYS A 33 -9.35 2.36 -16.92
N LYS A 34 -10.37 3.23 -16.99
CA LYS A 34 -11.25 3.54 -15.86
C LYS A 34 -12.28 2.44 -15.52
N ASP A 35 -12.58 1.57 -16.47
CA ASP A 35 -13.66 0.59 -16.35
C ASP A 35 -13.08 -0.83 -16.18
N PHE A 36 -13.25 -1.41 -14.99
CA PHE A 36 -12.89 -2.80 -14.68
C PHE A 36 -13.69 -3.34 -13.49
N ASN A 37 -13.77 -4.66 -13.35
CA ASN A 37 -14.55 -5.31 -12.29
C ASN A 37 -13.79 -5.27 -10.95
N ILE A 38 -14.33 -4.53 -9.99
CA ILE A 38 -13.76 -4.35 -8.64
C ILE A 38 -13.65 -5.69 -7.90
N SER A 39 -14.63 -6.59 -8.03
CA SER A 39 -14.64 -7.89 -7.35
C SER A 39 -13.48 -8.76 -7.82
N ILE A 40 -13.30 -8.90 -9.14
CA ILE A 40 -12.20 -9.66 -9.74
C ILE A 40 -10.84 -9.05 -9.35
N ARG A 41 -10.74 -7.71 -9.29
CA ARG A 41 -9.52 -7.03 -8.84
C ARG A 41 -9.17 -7.42 -7.40
N LEU A 42 -10.11 -7.34 -6.46
CA LEU A 42 -9.87 -7.64 -5.04
C LEU A 42 -9.52 -9.11 -4.82
N GLU A 43 -10.21 -10.03 -5.48
CA GLU A 43 -9.91 -11.47 -5.45
C GLU A 43 -8.50 -11.75 -6.00
N SER A 44 -8.18 -11.20 -7.17
CA SER A 44 -6.86 -11.37 -7.80
C SER A 44 -5.73 -10.78 -6.97
N ILE A 45 -5.93 -9.61 -6.34
CA ILE A 45 -4.96 -9.01 -5.40
C ILE A 45 -4.74 -9.91 -4.20
N SER A 46 -5.81 -10.48 -3.63
CA SER A 46 -5.71 -11.43 -2.50
C SER A 46 -4.86 -12.65 -2.86
N LEU A 47 -5.09 -13.24 -4.05
CA LEU A 47 -4.30 -14.37 -4.57
C LEU A 47 -2.83 -13.99 -4.81
N ILE A 48 -2.55 -12.80 -5.36
CA ILE A 48 -1.18 -12.30 -5.57
C ILE A 48 -0.44 -12.11 -4.23
N LEU A 49 -1.09 -11.52 -3.22
CA LEU A 49 -0.49 -11.31 -1.90
C LEU A 49 -0.27 -12.63 -1.15
N HIS A 50 -1.21 -13.58 -1.26
CA HIS A 50 -1.03 -14.93 -0.72
C HIS A 50 0.15 -15.65 -1.39
N ALA A 51 0.24 -15.62 -2.72
CA ALA A 51 1.36 -16.19 -3.46
C ALA A 51 2.69 -15.51 -3.13
N GLN A 52 2.69 -14.19 -2.89
CA GLN A 52 3.87 -13.46 -2.44
C GLN A 52 4.36 -13.97 -1.08
N TYR A 53 3.45 -14.10 -0.11
CA TYR A 53 3.77 -14.59 1.24
C TYR A 53 4.23 -16.05 1.24
N SER A 54 3.48 -16.96 0.59
CA SER A 54 3.84 -18.39 0.52
C SER A 54 5.12 -18.65 -0.29
N GLY A 55 5.39 -17.86 -1.32
CA GLY A 55 6.57 -17.99 -2.17
C GLY A 55 7.80 -17.20 -1.72
N ASN A 56 7.70 -16.42 -0.62
CA ASN A 56 8.72 -15.46 -0.19
C ASN A 56 9.20 -14.53 -1.33
N LEU A 57 8.24 -14.01 -2.12
CA LEU A 57 8.53 -13.14 -3.25
C LEU A 57 8.72 -11.68 -2.78
N ASP A 58 9.59 -10.94 -3.46
CA ASP A 58 9.79 -9.53 -3.14
C ASP A 58 8.55 -8.67 -3.45
N ARG A 59 8.39 -7.57 -2.69
CA ARG A 59 7.27 -6.62 -2.84
C ARG A 59 7.20 -6.01 -4.24
N SER A 60 8.32 -5.83 -4.94
CA SER A 60 8.33 -5.36 -6.34
C SER A 60 7.61 -6.33 -7.29
N VAL A 61 7.71 -7.64 -7.05
CA VAL A 61 7.05 -8.68 -7.87
C VAL A 61 5.54 -8.60 -7.71
N ALA A 62 5.05 -8.48 -6.47
CA ALA A 62 3.62 -8.33 -6.19
C ALA A 62 3.07 -7.00 -6.76
N TYR A 63 3.79 -5.89 -6.56
CA TYR A 63 3.40 -4.57 -7.09
C TYR A 63 3.30 -4.57 -8.61
N LEU A 64 4.28 -5.17 -9.31
CA LEU A 64 4.24 -5.30 -10.77
C LEU A 64 3.13 -6.25 -11.23
N ALA A 65 2.90 -7.36 -10.55
CA ALA A 65 1.79 -8.27 -10.86
C ALA A 65 0.43 -7.56 -10.77
N ILE A 66 0.21 -6.74 -9.73
CA ILE A 66 -1.01 -5.92 -9.56
C ILE A 66 -1.08 -4.83 -10.66
N ASN A 67 0.04 -4.20 -11.02
CA ASN A 67 0.07 -3.25 -12.14
C ASN A 67 -0.27 -3.92 -13.49
N TYR A 68 0.21 -5.13 -13.75
CA TYR A 68 -0.13 -5.88 -14.97
C TYR A 68 -1.60 -6.31 -14.97
N LEU A 69 -2.10 -6.80 -13.83
CA LEU A 69 -3.51 -7.13 -13.60
C LEU A 69 -4.41 -5.93 -13.94
N ASP A 70 -4.20 -4.78 -13.29
CA ASP A 70 -5.02 -3.58 -13.49
C ASP A 70 -4.98 -3.11 -14.96
N ARG A 71 -3.81 -3.13 -15.60
CA ARG A 71 -3.64 -2.78 -17.03
C ARG A 71 -4.20 -3.83 -18.01
N PHE A 72 -4.56 -5.03 -17.54
CA PHE A 72 -5.14 -6.13 -18.29
C PHE A 72 -6.66 -6.17 -18.16
N ILE A 73 -7.19 -6.21 -16.93
CA ILE A 73 -8.64 -6.26 -16.65
C ILE A 73 -9.39 -5.00 -17.10
N SER A 74 -8.68 -3.86 -17.21
CA SER A 74 -9.21 -2.61 -17.77
C SER A 74 -9.20 -2.54 -19.31
N LYS A 75 -8.77 -3.61 -19.98
CA LYS A 75 -8.85 -3.76 -21.46
C LYS A 75 -9.63 -4.99 -21.90
N GLN A 76 -9.72 -6.01 -21.04
CA GLN A 76 -10.32 -7.30 -21.36
C GLN A 76 -11.58 -7.52 -20.55
N LYS A 77 -12.71 -7.74 -21.23
CA LYS A 77 -13.91 -8.25 -20.60
C LYS A 77 -13.72 -9.75 -20.36
N LEU A 78 -13.36 -10.10 -19.12
CA LEU A 78 -13.26 -11.50 -18.70
C LEU A 78 -14.62 -12.21 -18.80
N PRO A 79 -14.64 -13.51 -19.16
CA PRO A 79 -15.83 -14.34 -18.96
C PRO A 79 -16.16 -14.40 -17.45
N GLY A 80 -17.45 -14.44 -17.12
CA GLY A 80 -17.92 -14.36 -15.74
C GLY A 80 -17.96 -15.72 -15.05
N GLU A 81 -17.49 -15.77 -13.80
CA GLU A 81 -17.73 -16.84 -12.81
C GLU A 81 -17.35 -18.28 -13.24
N GLU A 82 -16.44 -18.43 -14.21
CA GLU A 82 -15.72 -19.68 -14.43
C GLU A 82 -14.63 -19.86 -13.37
N GLN A 83 -14.53 -21.05 -12.77
CA GLN A 83 -13.54 -21.35 -11.74
C GLN A 83 -12.13 -21.32 -12.32
N PHE A 84 -11.20 -20.59 -11.70
CA PHE A 84 -9.83 -20.45 -12.18
C PHE A 84 -9.06 -21.80 -12.10
N ILE A 85 -8.84 -22.43 -13.25
CA ILE A 85 -8.04 -23.66 -13.37
C ILE A 85 -6.57 -23.28 -13.60
N PHE A 86 -5.71 -23.51 -12.61
CA PHE A 86 -4.28 -23.20 -12.66
C PHE A 86 -3.44 -24.37 -13.18
N ASP A 87 -3.81 -24.93 -14.34
CA ASP A 87 -2.98 -25.91 -15.05
C ASP A 87 -1.91 -25.23 -15.93
N SER A 88 -0.88 -25.99 -16.34
CA SER A 88 0.26 -25.45 -17.11
C SER A 88 -0.13 -24.83 -18.46
N GLN A 89 -1.15 -25.35 -19.15
CA GLN A 89 -1.61 -24.81 -20.43
C GLN A 89 -2.43 -23.53 -20.21
N THR A 90 -3.22 -23.48 -19.14
CA THR A 90 -4.02 -22.32 -18.79
C THR A 90 -3.15 -21.16 -18.30
N ILE A 91 -2.07 -21.45 -17.57
CA ILE A 91 -1.03 -20.47 -17.21
C ILE A 91 -0.31 -19.93 -18.46
N GLU A 92 0.15 -20.80 -19.37
CA GLU A 92 0.78 -20.38 -20.64
C GLU A 92 -0.14 -19.50 -21.49
N ARG A 93 -1.43 -19.86 -21.61
CA ARG A 93 -2.45 -19.04 -22.30
C ARG A 93 -2.64 -17.69 -21.61
N ALA A 94 -2.72 -17.65 -20.28
CA ALA A 94 -2.89 -16.42 -19.52
C ALA A 94 -1.68 -15.48 -19.69
N GLU A 95 -0.44 -16.01 -19.63
CA GLU A 95 0.77 -15.25 -19.90
C GLU A 95 0.74 -14.61 -21.30
N LEU A 96 0.45 -15.40 -22.34
CA LEU A 96 0.36 -14.91 -23.72
C LEU A 96 -0.77 -13.86 -23.90
N MET A 97 -1.91 -14.03 -23.23
CA MET A 97 -3.00 -13.04 -23.24
C MET A 97 -2.60 -11.73 -22.56
N ILE A 98 -1.91 -11.79 -21.42
CA ILE A 98 -1.41 -10.61 -20.70
C ILE A 98 -0.35 -9.90 -21.55
N LEU A 99 0.66 -10.62 -22.06
CA LEU A 99 1.69 -10.07 -22.94
C LEU A 99 1.08 -9.40 -24.17
N GLY A 100 0.10 -10.04 -24.83
CA GLY A 100 -0.62 -9.46 -25.97
C GLY A 100 -1.36 -8.17 -25.61
N ALA A 101 -2.19 -8.18 -24.57
CA ALA A 101 -3.00 -7.03 -24.14
C ALA A 101 -2.17 -5.85 -23.59
N LEU A 102 -0.98 -6.15 -23.03
CA LEU A 102 0.00 -5.15 -22.60
C LEU A 102 0.98 -4.75 -23.71
N LYS A 103 0.83 -5.29 -24.94
CA LYS A 103 1.72 -5.05 -26.10
C LYS A 103 3.20 -5.33 -25.76
N TRP A 104 3.46 -6.36 -24.95
CA TRP A 104 4.76 -6.74 -24.40
C TRP A 104 5.44 -5.68 -23.51
N ARG A 105 4.72 -4.61 -23.12
CA ARG A 105 5.23 -3.52 -22.26
C ARG A 105 5.17 -3.87 -20.78
N MET A 106 5.97 -4.87 -20.41
CA MET A 106 6.14 -5.34 -19.03
C MET A 106 7.08 -4.46 -18.20
N ARG A 107 8.01 -3.73 -18.84
CA ARG A 107 8.76 -2.64 -18.20
C ARG A 107 7.80 -1.47 -17.92
N SER A 108 7.11 -1.51 -16.78
CA SER A 108 6.12 -0.51 -16.42
C SER A 108 6.76 0.78 -15.91
N ILE A 109 6.31 1.93 -16.43
CA ILE A 109 6.48 3.22 -15.76
C ILE A 109 5.54 3.21 -14.55
N THR A 110 6.10 3.37 -13.35
CA THR A 110 5.39 3.33 -12.06
C THR A 110 5.69 4.60 -11.26
N PRO A 111 5.00 4.87 -10.13
CA PRO A 111 5.32 6.02 -9.30
C PRO A 111 6.78 6.01 -8.79
N PHE A 112 7.35 4.83 -8.55
CA PHE A 112 8.76 4.67 -8.17
C PHE A 112 9.72 5.27 -9.22
N SER A 113 9.36 5.21 -10.50
CA SER A 113 10.16 5.72 -11.61
C SER A 113 10.31 7.25 -11.63
N PHE A 114 9.52 7.98 -10.84
CA PHE A 114 9.61 9.44 -10.71
C PHE A 114 10.27 9.90 -9.39
N ILE A 115 10.58 8.99 -8.47
CA ILE A 115 11.06 9.35 -7.11
C ILE A 115 12.36 10.16 -7.20
N HIS A 116 13.35 9.71 -7.97
CA HIS A 116 14.63 10.42 -8.16
C HIS A 116 14.45 11.82 -8.74
N PHE A 117 13.54 11.98 -9.71
CA PHE A 117 13.23 13.29 -10.29
C PHE A 117 12.72 14.26 -9.21
N PHE A 118 11.69 13.88 -8.44
CA PHE A 118 11.13 14.76 -7.42
C PHE A 118 12.09 15.02 -6.25
N LEU A 119 12.86 14.01 -5.82
CA LEU A 119 13.92 14.19 -4.82
C LEU A 119 14.99 15.19 -5.31
N SER A 120 15.35 15.19 -6.59
CA SER A 120 16.31 16.16 -7.16
C SER A 120 15.86 17.62 -7.12
N LEU A 121 14.54 17.87 -6.98
CA LEU A 121 14.01 19.23 -6.81
C LEU A 121 14.24 19.76 -5.38
N PHE A 122 14.39 18.86 -4.40
CA PHE A 122 14.57 19.22 -3.00
C PHE A 122 16.04 19.52 -2.68
N LYS A 123 16.28 20.66 -2.02
CA LYS A 123 17.63 21.12 -1.63
C LYS A 123 18.16 20.41 -0.37
N LEU A 124 17.88 19.11 -0.21
CA LEU A 124 18.36 18.28 0.88
C LEU A 124 19.83 17.94 0.67
N GLN A 125 20.72 18.51 1.48
CA GLN A 125 22.16 18.28 1.38
C GLN A 125 22.62 16.97 2.05
N ASP A 126 21.81 16.40 2.95
CA ASP A 126 22.12 15.16 3.68
C ASP A 126 21.57 13.92 2.92
N PRO A 127 22.44 13.00 2.47
CA PRO A 127 22.00 11.74 1.83
C PRO A 127 21.14 10.86 2.72
N LEU A 128 21.31 10.90 4.06
CA LEU A 128 20.50 10.12 4.98
C LEU A 128 19.05 10.62 5.01
N LEU A 129 18.84 11.94 4.93
CA LEU A 129 17.51 12.54 4.85
C LEU A 129 16.85 12.28 3.50
N GLN A 130 17.62 12.34 2.40
CA GLN A 130 17.13 11.90 1.09
C GLN A 130 16.69 10.43 1.12
N HIS A 131 17.51 9.55 1.70
CA HIS A 131 17.20 8.12 1.81
C HIS A 131 15.97 7.85 2.71
N ALA A 132 15.83 8.56 3.83
CA ALA A 132 14.66 8.44 4.71
C ALA A 132 13.37 8.89 3.98
N LEU A 133 13.40 10.04 3.31
CA LEU A 133 12.28 10.55 2.52
C LEU A 133 11.90 9.60 1.38
N LYS A 134 12.91 9.10 0.65
CA LYS A 134 12.78 8.07 -0.38
C LYS A 134 12.08 6.82 0.17
N ALA A 135 12.60 6.25 1.24
CA ALA A 135 12.10 5.01 1.83
C ALA A 135 10.65 5.14 2.31
N ARG A 136 10.28 6.26 2.95
CA ARG A 136 8.91 6.48 3.40
C ARG A 136 7.93 6.72 2.26
N ALA A 137 8.31 7.51 1.25
CA ALA A 137 7.47 7.69 0.05
C ALA A 137 7.27 6.37 -0.70
N SER A 138 8.31 5.55 -0.84
CA SER A 138 8.21 4.19 -1.41
C SER A 138 7.24 3.29 -0.62
N ASP A 139 7.29 3.33 0.72
CA ASP A 139 6.36 2.58 1.57
C ASP A 139 4.90 3.07 1.46
N ILE A 140 4.67 4.38 1.30
CA ILE A 140 3.35 4.94 0.99
C ILE A 140 2.85 4.44 -0.37
N ILE A 141 3.68 4.49 -1.42
CA ILE A 141 3.35 4.00 -2.77
C ILE A 141 3.02 2.49 -2.77
N TYR A 142 3.76 1.68 -1.99
CA TYR A 142 3.48 0.26 -1.83
C TYR A 142 2.12 0.02 -1.15
N LYS A 143 1.83 0.72 -0.04
CA LYS A 143 0.54 0.61 0.67
C LYS A 143 -0.62 1.04 -0.23
N SER A 144 -0.41 2.07 -1.04
CA SER A 144 -1.45 2.69 -1.86
C SER A 144 -1.85 1.87 -3.10
N GLN A 145 -1.18 0.76 -3.42
CA GLN A 145 -1.54 -0.10 -4.57
C GLN A 145 -2.97 -0.67 -4.49
N HIS A 146 -3.51 -0.80 -3.27
CA HIS A 146 -4.81 -1.41 -3.02
C HIS A 146 -5.98 -0.46 -3.34
N GLU A 147 -5.79 0.86 -3.17
CA GLU A 147 -6.84 1.86 -3.33
C GLU A 147 -7.15 2.14 -4.81
N ILE A 148 -8.33 1.66 -5.25
CA ILE A 148 -8.87 1.83 -6.59
C ILE A 148 -9.01 3.32 -6.99
N LYS A 149 -9.30 4.22 -6.04
CA LYS A 149 -9.40 5.66 -6.28
C LYS A 149 -8.09 6.24 -6.85
N LEU A 150 -6.92 5.65 -6.57
CA LEU A 150 -5.65 6.17 -7.08
C LEU A 150 -5.38 5.85 -8.55
N LEU A 151 -5.99 4.80 -9.11
CA LEU A 151 -5.72 4.34 -10.48
C LEU A 151 -6.13 5.35 -11.57
N LYS A 152 -6.89 6.39 -11.19
CA LYS A 152 -7.23 7.55 -12.05
C LYS A 152 -6.10 8.59 -12.17
N PHE A 153 -5.10 8.57 -11.29
CA PHE A 153 -4.01 9.54 -11.26
C PHE A 153 -2.78 9.05 -12.03
N ARG A 154 -2.06 10.00 -12.62
CA ARG A 154 -0.79 9.75 -13.31
C ARG A 154 0.27 9.28 -12.31
N PRO A 155 1.11 8.27 -12.63
CA PRO A 155 2.15 7.79 -11.74
C PRO A 155 3.00 8.90 -11.08
N SER A 156 3.37 9.94 -11.83
CA SER A 156 4.09 11.11 -11.32
C SER A 156 3.33 11.93 -10.26
N ILE A 157 2.00 12.03 -10.36
CA ILE A 157 1.15 12.69 -9.36
C ILE A 157 1.09 11.84 -8.08
N VAL A 158 0.95 10.51 -8.22
CA VAL A 158 1.02 9.56 -7.10
C VAL A 158 2.37 9.70 -6.37
N THR A 159 3.48 9.81 -7.10
CA THR A 159 4.81 10.06 -6.51
C THR A 159 4.88 11.39 -5.76
N ALA A 160 4.35 12.46 -6.36
CA ALA A 160 4.38 13.79 -5.79
C ALA A 160 3.56 13.86 -4.49
N SER A 161 2.36 13.29 -4.45
CA SER A 161 1.54 13.20 -3.24
C SER A 161 2.21 12.34 -2.15
N ALA A 162 2.78 11.19 -2.52
CA ALA A 162 3.49 10.33 -1.56
C ALA A 162 4.75 10.98 -0.97
N LEU A 163 5.47 11.80 -1.75
CA LEU A 163 6.59 12.59 -1.26
C LEU A 163 6.16 13.79 -0.41
N LEU A 164 4.99 14.39 -0.69
CA LEU A 164 4.43 15.40 0.20
C LEU A 164 4.08 14.80 1.56
N GLU A 165 3.37 13.67 1.61
CA GLU A 165 2.99 13.03 2.88
C GLU A 165 4.24 12.54 3.65
N ALA A 166 5.19 11.89 2.97
CA ALA A 166 6.47 11.53 3.59
C ALA A 166 7.24 12.77 4.13
N SER A 167 7.12 13.93 3.48
CA SER A 167 7.75 15.18 3.95
C SER A 167 6.98 15.86 5.08
N HIS A 168 5.66 15.65 5.16
CA HIS A 168 4.79 16.13 6.23
C HIS A 168 5.09 15.37 7.52
N GLU A 169 5.19 14.04 7.46
CA GLU A 169 5.55 13.18 8.59
C GLU A 169 6.98 13.40 9.08
N LEU A 170 7.96 13.38 8.17
CA LEU A 170 9.39 13.39 8.55
C LEU A 170 9.94 14.81 8.80
N PHE A 171 9.38 15.82 8.13
CA PHE A 171 9.91 17.19 8.14
C PHE A 171 8.82 18.27 8.28
N PRO A 172 7.91 18.20 9.29
CA PRO A 172 6.77 19.11 9.39
C PRO A 172 7.15 20.61 9.43
N LEU A 173 8.30 20.95 10.02
CA LEU A 173 8.84 22.33 10.04
C LEU A 173 9.30 22.84 8.66
N GLN A 174 9.58 21.94 7.72
CA GLN A 174 10.03 22.24 6.36
C GLN A 174 8.96 21.90 5.30
N PHE A 175 7.84 21.28 5.68
CA PHE A 175 6.77 20.83 4.77
C PHE A 175 6.33 21.90 3.76
N SER A 176 6.16 23.16 4.20
CA SER A 176 5.83 24.29 3.32
C SER A 176 6.84 24.50 2.18
N SER A 177 8.12 24.18 2.39
CA SER A 177 9.18 24.24 1.37
C SER A 177 9.04 23.11 0.34
N PHE A 178 8.85 21.86 0.81
CA PHE A 178 8.57 20.70 -0.05
C PHE A 178 7.31 20.92 -0.89
N ARG A 179 6.23 21.38 -0.26
CA ARG A 179 4.96 21.71 -0.90
C ARG A 179 5.12 22.79 -1.95
N ASN A 180 5.76 23.91 -1.64
CA ASN A 180 6.00 24.98 -2.62
C ASN A 180 6.88 24.52 -3.78
N THR A 181 7.85 23.63 -3.54
CA THR A 181 8.72 23.06 -4.57
C THR A 181 7.93 22.16 -5.54
N ILE A 182 7.12 21.23 -5.03
CA ILE A 182 6.27 20.36 -5.87
C ILE A 182 5.19 21.18 -6.60
N CYS A 183 4.50 22.09 -5.91
CA CYS A 183 3.45 22.92 -6.51
C CYS A 183 3.94 23.88 -7.60
N SER A 184 5.25 24.14 -7.66
CA SER A 184 5.92 24.95 -8.70
C SER A 184 6.46 24.11 -9.87
N CYS A 185 6.36 22.77 -9.82
CA CYS A 185 6.89 21.89 -10.86
C CYS A 185 5.97 21.90 -12.09
N SER A 186 6.52 22.21 -13.27
CA SER A 186 5.77 22.35 -14.53
C SER A 186 5.05 21.08 -15.00
N TYR A 187 5.43 19.91 -14.49
CA TYR A 187 4.78 18.63 -14.79
C TYR A 187 3.64 18.26 -13.82
N VAL A 188 3.46 19.00 -12.71
CA VAL A 188 2.49 18.69 -11.67
C VAL A 188 1.23 19.54 -11.82
N ASN A 189 0.09 18.88 -12.01
CA ASN A 189 -1.20 19.54 -11.91
C ASN A 189 -1.62 19.65 -10.43
N ASN A 190 -1.72 20.89 -9.91
CA ASN A 190 -1.99 21.15 -8.50
C ASN A 190 -3.39 20.68 -8.02
N GLU A 191 -4.40 20.64 -8.88
CA GLU A 191 -5.72 20.10 -8.53
C GLU A 191 -5.64 18.59 -8.29
N LYS A 192 -4.98 17.86 -9.21
CA LYS A 192 -4.81 16.40 -9.10
C LYS A 192 -3.80 15.99 -8.03
N LEU A 193 -2.83 16.84 -7.71
CA LEU A 193 -1.94 16.67 -6.57
C LEU A 193 -2.70 16.68 -5.24
N MET A 194 -3.63 17.63 -5.05
CA MET A 194 -4.48 17.68 -3.86
C MET A 194 -5.47 16.51 -3.84
N GLU A 195 -6.21 16.28 -4.93
CA GLU A 195 -7.18 15.16 -5.02
C GLU A 195 -6.53 13.78 -4.79
N CYS A 196 -5.25 13.63 -5.13
CA CYS A 196 -4.46 12.42 -4.86
C CYS A 196 -3.87 12.40 -3.43
N GLY A 197 -3.54 13.55 -2.85
CA GLY A 197 -3.09 13.69 -1.47
C GLY A 197 -4.19 13.37 -0.46
N ASP A 198 -5.39 13.91 -0.67
CA ASP A 198 -6.57 13.64 0.18
C ASP A 198 -6.83 12.13 0.26
N VAL A 199 -6.87 11.46 -0.90
CA VAL A 199 -7.04 9.99 -1.02
C VAL A 199 -5.89 9.20 -0.36
N MET A 200 -4.66 9.72 -0.34
CA MET A 200 -3.54 9.09 0.37
C MET A 200 -3.62 9.24 1.88
N ASN A 201 -4.04 10.41 2.38
CA ASN A 201 -4.22 10.65 3.79
C ASN A 201 -5.34 9.76 4.39
N ASP A 202 -6.46 9.59 3.67
CA ASP A 202 -7.54 8.67 4.06
C ASP A 202 -7.02 7.25 4.37
N MET A 203 -6.18 6.70 3.47
CA MET A 203 -5.59 5.35 3.65
C MET A 203 -4.70 5.21 4.89
N VAL A 204 -4.01 6.28 5.30
CA VAL A 204 -3.14 6.25 6.48
C VAL A 204 -3.96 6.18 7.76
N MET A 205 -5.15 6.78 7.76
CA MET A 205 -6.09 6.74 8.89
C MET A 205 -6.81 5.39 8.99
N ASP A 206 -7.41 4.90 7.89
CA ASP A 206 -8.10 3.58 7.85
C ASP A 206 -7.16 2.41 8.23
N GLY A 207 -5.86 2.57 7.95
CA GLY A 207 -4.82 1.61 8.31
C GLY A 207 -4.67 1.37 9.82
N TYR A 208 -5.09 2.30 10.69
CA TYR A 208 -4.98 2.13 12.14
C TYR A 208 -6.09 1.24 12.72
N ASP A 209 -7.33 1.36 12.26
CA ASP A 209 -8.46 0.57 12.79
C ASP A 209 -8.42 -0.89 12.32
N SER A 210 -7.99 -1.15 11.07
CA SER A 210 -7.85 -2.51 10.54
C SER A 210 -6.85 -3.40 11.31
N VAL A 211 -5.87 -2.80 11.99
CA VAL A 211 -4.92 -3.52 12.87
C VAL A 211 -5.58 -3.94 14.18
N ILE A 212 -6.60 -3.21 14.66
CA ILE A 212 -7.34 -3.52 15.88
C ILE A 212 -8.31 -4.67 15.62
N GLU A 213 -9.05 -4.66 14.51
CA GLU A 213 -10.00 -5.73 14.17
C GLU A 213 -9.30 -7.07 13.90
N ASN A 214 -8.18 -7.08 13.17
CA ASN A 214 -7.41 -8.30 12.88
C ASN A 214 -6.74 -8.93 14.12
N VAL A 215 -6.63 -8.20 15.24
CA VAL A 215 -6.22 -8.76 16.54
C VAL A 215 -7.45 -9.23 17.34
N SER A 216 -8.62 -8.61 17.15
CA SER A 216 -9.87 -9.00 17.82
C SER A 216 -10.53 -10.24 17.22
N SER A 217 -10.16 -10.67 16.01
CA SER A 217 -10.73 -11.86 15.34
C SER A 217 -10.07 -13.19 15.75
N SER A 218 -9.22 -13.20 16.80
CA SER A 218 -8.61 -14.43 17.31
C SER A 218 -9.65 -15.34 17.98
N HIS A 219 -10.13 -16.36 17.25
CA HIS A 219 -11.22 -17.25 17.66
C HIS A 219 -11.05 -17.87 19.06
N THR A 220 -11.79 -17.37 20.05
CA THR A 220 -12.33 -18.20 21.12
C THR A 220 -13.59 -18.92 20.60
N PRO A 221 -13.73 -20.24 20.78
CA PRO A 221 -14.93 -20.95 20.35
C PRO A 221 -16.14 -20.52 21.18
N VAL A 222 -17.29 -20.33 20.51
CA VAL A 222 -18.56 -20.00 21.18
C VAL A 222 -18.92 -21.13 22.14
N ASN A 223 -18.93 -20.83 23.43
CA ASN A 223 -19.26 -21.81 24.46
C ASN A 223 -20.79 -22.00 24.49
N VAL A 224 -21.26 -23.24 24.35
CA VAL A 224 -22.69 -23.52 24.16
C VAL A 224 -23.41 -23.67 25.50
N LEU A 225 -23.73 -22.54 26.11
CA LEU A 225 -24.76 -22.27 27.14
C LEU A 225 -24.75 -20.74 27.37
N ASP A 226 -25.86 -20.03 27.55
CA ASP A 226 -27.26 -20.44 27.76
C ASP A 226 -28.20 -19.95 26.64
N GLN A 227 -29.29 -20.70 26.44
CA GLN A 227 -30.50 -20.14 25.81
C GLN A 227 -31.29 -19.36 26.87
N HIS A 228 -31.69 -18.12 26.58
CA HIS A 228 -32.97 -17.62 27.08
C HIS A 228 -33.63 -16.69 26.05
N TRP A 229 -34.96 -16.62 26.13
CA TRP A 229 -35.85 -16.27 25.02
C TRP A 229 -36.95 -15.32 25.51
N SER A 230 -37.44 -14.44 24.62
CA SER A 230 -38.47 -13.42 24.85
C SER A 230 -38.08 -12.27 25.81
N SER A 231 -38.68 -11.08 25.73
CA SER A 231 -39.71 -10.59 24.77
C SER A 231 -39.60 -9.08 24.54
N SER A 232 -40.32 -8.59 23.53
CA SER A 232 -40.52 -7.16 23.26
C SER A 232 -41.49 -6.50 24.24
N GLU A 233 -41.20 -5.26 24.65
CA GLU A 233 -42.21 -4.31 25.14
C GLU A 233 -41.76 -2.86 24.81
N SER A 234 -42.71 -1.92 24.75
CA SER A 234 -42.52 -0.57 24.20
C SER A 234 -42.94 0.52 25.20
N ASP A 235 -42.20 1.63 25.30
CA ASP A 235 -42.67 2.95 24.83
C ASP A 235 -41.81 4.16 25.25
N MET A 236 -41.56 5.02 24.25
CA MET A 236 -41.77 6.47 24.20
C MET A 236 -41.39 7.44 25.37
N THR A 237 -40.76 8.56 24.96
CA THR A 237 -40.85 9.95 25.50
C THR A 237 -40.07 10.44 26.76
N THR A 238 -38.97 11.17 26.46
CA THR A 238 -38.64 12.56 26.89
C THR A 238 -38.23 12.96 28.34
N SER A 239 -37.06 13.62 28.37
CA SER A 239 -36.77 14.95 28.98
C SER A 239 -36.14 15.09 30.38
N THR A 240 -34.88 15.57 30.38
CA THR A 240 -34.24 16.55 31.31
C THR A 240 -34.14 16.19 32.80
N VAL A 241 -33.03 16.46 33.52
CA VAL A 241 -32.40 17.78 33.80
C VAL A 241 -30.88 17.62 34.10
N THR A 242 -30.16 18.76 34.14
CA THR A 242 -28.72 18.94 34.47
C THR A 242 -28.27 18.29 35.80
N THR A 243 -26.98 18.01 36.05
CA THR A 243 -25.95 18.99 36.51
C THR A 243 -24.54 18.33 36.53
N GLY A 244 -23.44 19.11 36.64
CA GLY A 244 -22.05 18.61 36.71
C GLY A 244 -21.68 17.87 38.02
N CYS A 245 -20.40 17.68 38.40
CA CYS A 245 -19.14 18.24 37.88
C CYS A 245 -17.93 17.40 38.41
N MET A 246 -16.72 17.68 37.91
CA MET A 246 -15.39 17.25 38.42
C MET A 246 -15.01 15.75 38.48
N ARG A 247 -14.07 15.42 37.58
CA ARG A 247 -12.83 14.62 37.79
C ARG A 247 -12.53 14.23 39.25
N SER A 248 -12.27 12.93 39.46
CA SER A 248 -11.45 12.41 40.57
C SER A 248 -10.27 11.62 40.01
N GLU A 249 -9.18 11.51 40.78
CA GLU A 249 -7.92 10.88 40.35
C GLU A 249 -7.46 9.80 41.32
N ARG A 250 -6.84 8.74 40.77
CA ARG A 250 -5.87 7.84 41.44
C ARG A 250 -6.47 7.01 42.60
N ASP A 251 -5.82 5.96 43.10
CA ASP A 251 -4.50 5.38 42.85
C ASP A 251 -4.54 3.83 43.02
N LEU A 252 -3.38 3.18 43.20
CA LEU A 252 -3.15 1.78 43.60
C LEU A 252 -3.17 0.74 42.44
N LYS A 253 -2.25 -0.23 42.36
CA LYS A 253 -1.08 -0.52 43.23
C LYS A 253 0.03 -1.27 42.47
N ARG A 254 1.27 -0.76 42.55
CA ARG A 254 2.48 -1.47 42.09
C ARG A 254 2.70 -2.76 42.87
N ARG A 255 3.03 -3.86 42.17
CA ARG A 255 3.89 -4.94 42.71
C ARG A 255 4.95 -5.35 41.68
N LYS A 256 6.21 -5.41 42.13
CA LYS A 256 7.37 -6.01 41.46
C LYS A 256 8.08 -6.85 42.52
N ILE A 257 8.33 -8.12 42.24
CA ILE A 257 9.25 -9.00 42.97
C ILE A 257 10.06 -9.74 41.90
N SER A 258 11.32 -10.06 42.19
CA SER A 258 12.27 -10.62 41.24
C SER A 258 13.10 -11.74 41.88
N ASP A 259 13.54 -12.70 41.06
CA ASP A 259 14.65 -13.66 41.30
C ASP A 259 14.40 -14.66 42.46
N PHE A 260 15.06 -15.81 42.67
CA PHE A 260 16.06 -16.64 41.94
C PHE A 260 16.00 -18.06 42.59
N CYS A 261 16.34 -19.23 42.04
CA CYS A 261 16.80 -19.75 40.73
C CYS A 261 16.54 -21.28 40.69
N GLY A 262 16.87 -22.03 39.62
CA GLY A 262 16.75 -23.51 39.66
C GLY A 262 16.98 -24.30 38.36
N ASN A 263 18.25 -24.45 37.94
CA ASN A 263 18.74 -25.24 36.80
C ASN A 263 17.96 -26.52 36.39
N LYS A 264 17.85 -26.74 35.07
CA LYS A 264 18.16 -28.05 34.47
C LYS A 264 18.68 -27.95 33.03
N THR A 265 19.75 -28.68 32.76
CA THR A 265 20.52 -28.71 31.50
C THR A 265 19.83 -29.56 30.43
N PHE A 266 19.98 -29.22 29.15
CA PHE A 266 20.26 -30.20 28.08
C PHE A 266 20.97 -29.51 26.90
N GLN A 267 21.89 -30.23 26.26
CA GLN A 267 22.54 -29.84 25.00
C GLN A 267 21.89 -30.61 23.83
N PHE A 268 21.99 -30.08 22.61
CA PHE A 268 22.11 -30.93 21.42
C PHE A 268 23.09 -30.30 20.41
N SER A 269 23.64 -31.14 19.55
CA SER A 269 24.89 -30.89 18.80
C SER A 269 24.68 -30.64 17.30
N GLN A 270 25.77 -30.23 16.65
CA GLN A 270 25.90 -30.11 15.19
C GLN A 270 25.58 -31.42 14.45
N ILE A 271 25.14 -31.30 13.20
CA ILE A 271 25.22 -32.35 12.18
C ILE A 271 25.83 -31.72 10.92
N GLN A 272 26.88 -32.35 10.38
CA GLN A 272 27.35 -32.10 9.01
C GLN A 272 26.66 -33.06 8.06
N HIS A 273 26.38 -32.62 6.82
CA HIS A 273 25.99 -33.50 5.73
C HIS A 273 27.20 -33.87 4.87
N CYS A 274 27.23 -35.13 4.43
CA CYS A 274 27.88 -35.58 3.21
C CYS A 274 26.87 -35.49 2.05
#